data_AF-A0A7Y2KKV7-F1
#
_entry.id   AF-A0A7Y2KKV7-F1
#
_cell.length_a   1.000
_cell.length_b   1.000
_cell.length_c   1.000
_cell.angle_alpha   90.00
_cell.angle_beta   90.00
_cell.angle_gamma   90.00
#
_symmetry.space_group_name_H-M   'P 1'
#
loop_
_entity.id
_entity.type
_entity.pdbx_description
1 polymer ?
#
loop_
_entity_poly.entity_id
_entity_poly.type
_entity_poly.pdbx_seq_one_letter_code
_entity_poly.pdbx_strand_id
1 'polypeptide(L)' 'ALPIRLGNLLETPFERIWRSSAREHVAQAIHAAPTACASCAAYSGCFGGCRGLAYLASGSTDPEKGTRPEEAAASSPKAK' A
#
# COMPACT_ATOMS: atom_id res chain seq x y z
N ALA A 1 -11.48 -4.99 -2.98
CA ALA A 1 -10.52 -6.03 -3.40
C ALA A 1 -9.64 -5.48 -4.52
N LEU A 2 -8.34 -5.76 -4.50
CA LEU A 2 -7.38 -5.44 -5.57
C LEU A 2 -7.18 -6.67 -6.50
N PRO A 3 -6.93 -6.49 -7.81
CA PRO A 3 -6.82 -5.22 -8.54
C PRO A 3 -8.19 -4.56 -8.83
N ILE A 4 -8.20 -3.23 -9.00
CA ILE A 4 -9.41 -2.44 -9.30
C ILE A 4 -9.40 -2.05 -10.79
N ARG A 5 -10.50 -2.33 -11.50
CA ARG A 5 -10.68 -1.93 -12.89
C ARG A 5 -11.06 -0.45 -12.96
N LEU A 6 -10.21 0.37 -13.58
CA LEU A 6 -10.44 1.82 -13.71
C LEU A 6 -10.95 2.26 -15.09
N GLY A 7 -10.80 1.42 -16.12
CA GLY A 7 -11.30 1.70 -17.47
C GLY A 7 -10.47 1.04 -18.57
N ASN A 8 -10.72 1.44 -19.81
CA ASN A 8 -9.99 1.01 -21.00
C ASN A 8 -9.55 2.25 -21.80
N LEU A 9 -8.25 2.37 -22.07
CA LEU A 9 -7.68 3.51 -22.80
C LEU A 9 -8.10 3.56 -24.27
N LEU A 10 -8.52 2.43 -24.86
CA LEU A 10 -9.03 2.40 -26.23
C LEU A 10 -10.46 2.97 -26.34
N GLU A 11 -11.19 3.00 -25.23
CA GLU A 11 -12.60 3.42 -25.18
C GLU A 11 -12.77 4.77 -24.47
N THR A 12 -11.88 5.11 -23.55
CA THR A 12 -11.99 6.28 -22.68
C THR A 12 -10.66 7.04 -22.59
N PRO A 13 -10.65 8.37 -22.79
CA PRO A 13 -9.44 9.17 -22.61
C PRO A 13 -8.85 8.99 -21.21
N PHE A 14 -7.52 8.90 -21.15
CA PHE A 14 -6.78 8.73 -19.90
C PHE A 14 -7.22 9.72 -18.81
N GLU A 15 -7.37 11.00 -19.17
CA GLU A 15 -7.77 12.06 -18.25
C GLU A 15 -9.12 11.77 -17.56
N ARG A 16 -10.08 11.19 -18.29
CA ARG A 16 -11.37 10.81 -17.72
C ARG A 16 -11.24 9.60 -16.79
N ILE A 17 -10.42 8.61 -17.14
CA ILE A 17 -10.12 7.47 -16.24
C ILE A 17 -9.42 7.96 -14.97
N TRP A 18 -8.45 8.87 -15.12
CA TRP A 18 -7.63 9.37 -14.03
C TRP A 18 -8.41 10.26 -13.05
N ARG A 19 -9.40 11.03 -13.53
CA ARG A 19 -10.31 11.82 -12.69
C ARG A 19 -11.56 11.04 -12.24
N SER A 20 -11.59 9.73 -12.39
CA SER A 20 -12.73 8.93 -11.93
C SER A 20 -12.75 8.81 -10.41
N SER A 21 -13.95 8.73 -9.83
CA SER A 21 -14.13 8.49 -8.39
C SER A 21 -13.51 7.16 -7.94
N ALA A 22 -13.51 6.14 -8.80
CA ALA A 22 -12.84 4.87 -8.53
C ALA A 22 -11.32 5.04 -8.33
N ARG A 23 -10.67 5.84 -9.18
CA ARG A 23 -9.25 6.18 -9.01
C ARG A 23 -9.04 6.99 -7.74
N GLU A 24 -9.90 7.99 -7.47
CA GLU A 24 -9.79 8.83 -6.27
C GLU A 24 -9.87 8.03 -4.98
N HIS A 25 -10.78 7.06 -4.87
CA HIS A 25 -10.84 6.17 -3.70
C HIS A 25 -9.54 5.37 -3.51
N VAL A 26 -8.93 4.89 -4.58
CA VAL A 26 -7.63 4.19 -4.51
C VAL A 26 -6.53 5.14 -4.03
N ALA A 27 -6.48 6.36 -4.55
CA ALA A 27 -5.49 7.36 -4.15
C ALA A 27 -5.64 7.74 -2.67
N GLN A 28 -6.87 7.92 -2.19
CA GLN A 28 -7.16 8.20 -0.79
C GLN A 28 -6.68 7.06 0.12
N ALA A 29 -6.97 5.81 -0.25
CA ALA A 29 -6.52 4.64 0.51
C ALA A 29 -4.98 4.50 0.55
N ILE A 30 -4.29 4.85 -0.54
CA ILE A 30 -2.82 4.79 -0.61
C ILE A 30 -2.17 5.92 0.20
N HIS A 31 -2.72 7.13 0.13
CA HIS A 31 -2.17 8.30 0.80
C HIS A 31 -2.49 8.36 2.31
N ALA A 32 -3.49 7.61 2.77
CA ALA A 32 -3.76 7.48 4.18
C ALA A 32 -2.52 6.96 4.94
N ALA A 33 -2.14 7.68 6.00
CA ALA A 33 -1.07 7.27 6.89
C ALA A 33 -1.53 6.02 7.66
N PRO A 34 -0.82 4.89 7.59
CA PRO A 34 -1.16 3.70 8.37
C PRO A 34 -1.07 4.02 9.86
N THR A 35 -1.99 3.48 10.65
CA THR A 35 -2.02 3.73 12.11
C THR A 35 -0.72 3.29 12.78
N ALA A 36 -0.16 2.15 12.36
CA ALA A 36 1.13 1.64 12.83
C ALA A 36 2.32 2.56 12.52
N CYS A 37 2.17 3.48 11.57
CA CYS A 37 3.23 4.40 11.15
C CYS A 37 3.15 5.78 11.80
N ALA A 38 2.10 6.08 12.59
CA ALA A 38 1.86 7.42 13.15
C ALA A 38 3.04 7.96 13.98
N SER A 39 3.76 7.09 14.69
CA SER A 39 4.94 7.44 15.50
C SER A 39 6.26 6.90 14.91
N CYS A 40 6.27 6.47 13.65
CA CYS A 40 7.45 5.88 13.02
C CYS A 40 8.39 6.97 12.51
N ALA A 41 9.62 7.03 13.03
CA ALA A 41 10.62 8.02 12.62
C ALA A 41 10.98 7.96 11.13
N ALA A 42 10.85 6.79 10.50
CA ALA A 42 11.13 6.58 9.07
C ALA A 42 9.94 6.93 8.16
N TYR A 43 8.78 7.31 8.71
CA TYR A 43 7.56 7.53 7.92
C TYR A 43 7.74 8.58 6.83
N SER A 44 8.49 9.66 7.09
CA SER A 44 8.77 10.70 6.10
C SER A 44 9.58 10.20 4.89
N GLY A 45 10.30 9.09 5.02
CA GLY A 45 11.09 8.48 3.94
C GLY A 45 10.40 7.30 3.25
N CYS A 46 9.66 6.48 4.00
CA CYS A 46 9.00 5.28 3.46
C CYS A 46 7.52 5.45 3.16
N PHE A 47 6.90 6.51 3.70
CA PHE A 47 5.47 6.80 3.66
C PHE A 47 4.57 5.63 4.10
N GLY A 48 5.07 4.70 4.93
CA GLY A 48 4.34 3.50 5.37
C GLY A 48 4.54 2.26 4.48
N GLY A 49 5.47 2.29 3.51
CA GLY A 49 5.82 1.13 2.67
C GLY A 49 4.90 0.89 1.47
N CYS A 50 5.00 -0.29 0.85
CA CYS A 50 4.21 -0.62 -0.35
C CYS A 50 2.83 -1.19 0.02
N ARG A 51 1.75 -0.48 -0.36
CA ARG A 51 0.35 -0.87 -0.07
C ARG A 51 -0.09 -2.13 -0.79
N GLY A 52 0.40 -2.32 -2.02
CA GLY A 52 0.17 -3.55 -2.76
C GLY A 52 0.78 -4.76 -2.04
N LEU A 53 1.99 -4.60 -1.50
CA LEU A 53 2.65 -5.67 -0.74
C LEU A 53 1.94 -5.95 0.59
N ALA A 54 1.53 -4.90 1.31
CA ALA A 54 0.72 -5.05 2.53
C ALA A 54 -0.57 -5.83 2.23
N TYR A 55 -1.29 -5.46 1.17
CA TYR A 55 -2.52 -6.15 0.77
C TYR A 55 -2.29 -7.61 0.39
N LEU A 56 -1.18 -7.94 -0.30
CA LEU A 56 -0.84 -9.33 -0.59
C LEU A 56 -0.54 -10.15 0.67
N ALA A 57 0.03 -9.53 1.70
CA ALA A 57 0.39 -10.20 2.95
C ALA A 57 -0.79 -10.34 3.92
N SER A 58 -1.66 -9.33 4.03
CA SER A 58 -2.70 -9.25 5.07
C SER A 58 -4.14 -9.14 4.53
N GLY A 59 -4.32 -8.97 3.22
CA GLY A 59 -5.61 -8.61 2.63
C GLY A 59 -6.04 -7.16 2.87
N SER A 60 -5.18 -6.34 3.49
CA SER A 60 -5.43 -4.94 3.83
C SER A 60 -4.32 -4.02 3.30
N THR A 61 -4.69 -2.83 2.82
CA THR A 61 -3.71 -1.77 2.47
C THR A 61 -3.23 -0.99 3.68
N ASP A 62 -3.86 -1.15 4.84
CA ASP A 62 -3.40 -0.63 6.13
C ASP A 62 -2.60 -1.74 6.83
N PRO A 63 -1.26 -1.68 6.82
CA PRO A 63 -0.44 -2.66 7.52
C PRO A 63 -0.59 -2.50 9.03
N GLU A 64 -1.05 -3.57 9.68
CA GLU A 64 -0.97 -3.72 11.13
C GLU A 64 0.50 -3.69 11.60
N LYS A 65 0.71 -3.24 12.84
CA LYS A 65 2.04 -3.10 13.44
C LYS A 65 2.77 -4.45 13.44
N GLY A 66 3.80 -4.60 12.60
CA GLY A 66 4.65 -5.81 12.52
C GLY A 66 4.76 -6.44 11.13
N THR A 67 4.00 -6.00 10.11
CA THR A 67 4.10 -6.55 8.75
C THR A 67 5.22 -5.94 7.90
N ARG A 68 6.22 -5.31 8.53
CA ARG A 68 7.37 -4.77 7.80
C ARG A 68 8.23 -5.94 7.31
N PRO A 69 8.59 -6.02 6.01
CA PRO A 69 9.44 -7.09 5.51
C PRO A 69 10.81 -7.18 6.18
N GLU A 70 11.24 -6.14 6.90
CA GLU A 70 12.52 -6.11 7.62
C GLU A 70 12.51 -6.98 8.90
N GLU A 71 11.37 -7.17 9.56
CA GLU A 71 11.28 -8.01 10.77
C GLU A 71 11.09 -9.50 10.46
N ALA A 72 10.57 -9.86 9.28
CA ALA A 72 10.51 -11.27 8.83
C ALA A 72 11.90 -11.85 8.50
N ALA A 73 12.87 -11.01 8.15
CA ALA A 73 14.25 -11.43 7.90
C ALA A 73 15.12 -11.47 9.17
N ALA A 74 14.66 -10.89 10.28
CA ALA A 74 15.42 -10.82 11.54
C ALA A 74 15.23 -12.06 12.45
N SER A 75 14.30 -12.96 12.13
CA SER A 75 14.11 -14.23 12.84
C SER A 75 14.71 -15.42 12.06
N SER A 76 16.01 -15.36 11.81
CA SER A 76 16.81 -16.58 11.60
C SER A 76 17.92 -16.59 12.64
N PRO A 77 17.98 -17.56 13.56
CA PRO A 77 19.15 -17.69 14.41
C PRO A 77 20.33 -18.02 13.50
N LYS A 78 21.37 -17.18 13.49
CA LYS A 78 22.65 -17.55 12.89
C LYS A 78 23.14 -18.80 13.63
N ALA A 79 23.02 -19.96 12.98
CA ALA A 79 23.72 -21.16 13.39
C ALA A 79 25.23 -20.90 13.33
N LYS A 80 25.92 -21.24 14.42
CA LYS A 80 27.38 -21.26 14.51
C LYS A 80 27.97 -22.34 13.63
#